data_AF-A0A0M4TKI6-F1
#
_entry.id   AF-A0A0M4TKI6-F1
#
_cell.length_a   1.000
_cell.length_b   1.000
_cell.length_c   1.000
_cell.angle_alpha   90.00
_cell.angle_beta   90.00
_cell.angle_gamma   90.00
#
_symmetry.space_group_name_H-M   'P 1'
#
loop_
_entity.id
_entity.type
_entity.pdbx_description
1 polymer ?
#
loop_
_entity_poly.entity_id
_entity_poly.type
_entity_poly.pdbx_seq_one_letter_code
_entity_poly.pdbx_strand_id
1 'polypeptide(L)'
;MFKPRAIFRALNAIVLAFVIGIQIHPQPAFASGGTCNPTVANLPVCPSTAPSTSASFIDPTATVTNPTNITLGEKVYIAPFAKLNATNAPISIAADSNVQDQVNITASGTGVDIGPRVIMAHMATIKGAAKIGTQGSTGPFTDPVSNTQFSNTVPETFLAFNCEIDGATVERNTVVNFLARVGPGVTLPAGKVVLPGKNVTTNLEATSGALGKVASLTQADVALMEGIIEVNEAFAEGYTNLARADLTNVTGINYAPATSFNSGGLPQLGGVSTRDPNFRNRIIGNIVLEDSLLGINFKTGNRISLRADEGEPFNVGQIAGMANDVVFHALETTSLTVGDFVGYGPRALVHGGRQVVNGAANGPETSIGDFVGLGPNSVIFRSVIGNKSAVGQRSAVFNSTLPSRTYIRSRVIYADNGSLISRVEW
;
A
#
# COMPACT_ATOMS: atom_id res chain seq x y z
N MET A 1 -30.23 29.13 16.61
CA MET A 1 -31.39 29.31 15.71
C MET A 1 -31.06 28.57 14.42
N PHE A 2 -31.28 27.24 14.33
CA PHE A 2 -32.43 26.60 13.66
C PHE A 2 -32.87 27.38 12.40
N LYS A 3 -32.75 26.86 11.16
CA LYS A 3 -33.25 25.58 10.65
C LYS A 3 -32.55 25.10 9.34
N PRO A 4 -32.77 23.81 8.98
CA PRO A 4 -32.07 23.03 7.94
C PRO A 4 -32.87 22.89 6.63
N ARG A 5 -32.21 22.40 5.57
CA ARG A 5 -32.81 21.77 4.36
C ARG A 5 -31.76 20.87 3.69
N ALA A 6 -32.04 19.74 3.06
CA ALA A 6 -33.18 18.83 3.04
C ALA A 6 -32.69 17.54 2.35
N ILE A 7 -33.26 16.42 2.78
CA ILE A 7 -33.16 15.08 2.20
C ILE A 7 -33.80 15.07 0.80
N PHE A 8 -33.21 14.36 -0.16
CA PHE A 8 -33.96 13.77 -1.27
C PHE A 8 -33.51 12.32 -1.49
N ARG A 9 -34.43 11.40 -1.15
CA ARG A 9 -34.50 10.05 -1.72
C ARG A 9 -35.48 10.10 -2.88
N ALA A 10 -35.14 9.45 -3.99
CA ALA A 10 -36.14 8.86 -4.88
C ALA A 10 -35.52 7.69 -5.65
N LEU A 11 -36.04 6.50 -5.34
CA LEU A 11 -35.95 5.26 -6.10
C LEU A 11 -36.57 5.45 -7.50
N ASN A 12 -36.02 4.81 -8.52
CA ASN A 12 -36.80 3.94 -9.40
C ASN A 12 -35.90 2.98 -10.17
N ALA A 13 -36.30 1.71 -10.13
CA ALA A 13 -35.65 0.56 -10.72
C ALA A 13 -36.00 0.41 -12.20
N ILE A 14 -35.05 -0.11 -13.00
CA ILE A 14 -35.36 -0.92 -14.18
C ILE A 14 -34.51 -2.17 -14.11
N VAL A 15 -35.22 -3.30 -14.14
CA VAL A 15 -34.76 -4.68 -14.11
C VAL A 15 -34.27 -5.08 -15.49
N LEU A 16 -33.06 -5.65 -15.59
CA LEU A 16 -32.76 -6.63 -16.63
C LEU A 16 -31.90 -7.75 -16.03
N ALA A 17 -32.54 -8.90 -15.85
CA ALA A 17 -31.98 -10.08 -15.22
C ALA A 17 -31.07 -10.85 -16.20
N PHE A 18 -29.89 -11.23 -15.73
CA PHE A 18 -29.18 -12.40 -16.26
C PHE A 18 -29.14 -13.46 -15.17
N VAL A 19 -29.71 -14.62 -15.49
CA VAL A 19 -29.78 -15.81 -14.65
C VAL A 19 -28.44 -16.53 -14.73
N ILE A 20 -27.68 -16.53 -13.65
CA ILE A 20 -26.65 -17.56 -13.41
C ILE A 20 -27.18 -18.42 -12.26
N GLY A 21 -27.48 -19.68 -12.58
CA GLY A 21 -28.00 -20.65 -11.63
C GLY A 21 -27.00 -20.91 -10.51
N ILE A 22 -27.36 -20.53 -9.29
CA ILE A 22 -26.61 -20.86 -8.08
C ILE A 22 -26.96 -22.31 -7.73
N GLN A 23 -26.03 -23.24 -7.97
CA GLN A 23 -26.04 -24.52 -7.27
C GLN A 23 -25.69 -24.25 -5.80
N ILE A 24 -26.71 -24.16 -4.96
CA ILE A 24 -26.56 -24.06 -3.50
C ILE A 24 -26.00 -25.39 -3.01
N HIS A 25 -24.67 -25.46 -2.85
CA HIS A 25 -24.04 -26.50 -2.06
C HIS A 25 -24.23 -26.12 -0.58
N PRO A 26 -24.78 -27.00 0.26
CA PRO A 26 -24.85 -26.74 1.70
C PRO A 26 -23.41 -26.63 2.23
N GLN A 27 -23.00 -25.41 2.58
CA GLN A 27 -21.72 -25.16 3.23
C GLN A 27 -21.84 -25.59 4.70
N PRO A 28 -20.93 -26.41 5.23
CA PRO A 28 -20.93 -26.78 6.64
C PRO A 28 -20.68 -25.56 7.53
N ALA A 29 -21.18 -25.62 8.77
CA ALA A 29 -21.09 -24.54 9.76
C ALA A 29 -19.64 -24.05 9.93
N PHE A 30 -19.43 -22.75 9.71
CA PHE A 30 -18.13 -22.09 9.77
C PHE A 30 -17.74 -21.77 11.23
N ALA A 31 -16.46 -21.99 11.56
CA ALA A 31 -15.86 -21.38 12.74
C ALA A 31 -15.53 -19.91 12.42
N SER A 32 -16.30 -18.98 12.98
CA SER A 32 -15.91 -17.56 13.06
C SER A 32 -14.91 -17.37 14.20
N GLY A 33 -13.78 -16.69 13.96
CA GLY A 33 -12.77 -16.36 14.97
C GLY A 33 -11.47 -17.17 14.89
N GLY A 34 -11.12 -17.72 13.72
CA GLY A 34 -9.97 -18.60 13.57
C GLY A 34 -8.73 -17.88 13.05
N THR A 35 -7.65 -17.85 13.84
CA THR A 35 -6.32 -17.60 13.28
C THR A 35 -5.97 -18.68 12.26
N CYS A 36 -5.18 -18.34 11.24
CA CYS A 36 -4.77 -19.30 10.22
C CYS A 36 -3.25 -19.28 10.00
N ASN A 37 -2.70 -20.44 9.63
CA ASN A 37 -1.32 -20.52 9.11
C ASN A 37 -1.36 -20.61 7.58
N PRO A 38 -0.57 -19.81 6.83
CA PRO A 38 -0.53 -19.79 5.37
C PRO A 38 0.24 -20.99 4.79
N THR A 39 -0.15 -22.20 5.19
CA THR A 39 0.34 -23.47 4.62
C THR A 39 -0.25 -23.69 3.23
N VAL A 40 0.27 -24.65 2.47
CA VAL A 40 -0.23 -24.96 1.10
C VAL A 40 -1.74 -25.19 1.05
N ALA A 41 -2.35 -25.76 2.10
CA ALA A 41 -3.80 -25.98 2.18
C ALA A 41 -4.63 -24.69 2.41
N ASN A 42 -3.97 -23.58 2.75
CA ASN A 42 -4.55 -22.27 3.05
C ASN A 42 -3.99 -21.18 2.13
N LEU A 43 -3.57 -21.54 0.92
CA LEU A 43 -3.17 -20.59 -0.12
C LEU A 43 -4.10 -20.69 -1.34
N PRO A 44 -4.49 -19.57 -1.96
CA PRO A 44 -4.24 -18.18 -1.53
C PRO A 44 -5.21 -17.69 -0.44
N VAL A 45 -6.19 -18.50 -0.03
CA VAL A 45 -7.24 -18.12 0.93
C VAL A 45 -6.97 -18.78 2.28
N CYS A 46 -6.95 -18.00 3.37
CA CYS A 46 -6.53 -18.45 4.70
C CYS A 46 -7.51 -17.98 5.79
N PRO A 47 -8.17 -18.88 6.53
CA PRO A 47 -8.33 -20.31 6.25
C PRO A 47 -9.01 -20.56 4.90
N SER A 48 -8.67 -21.64 4.20
CA SER A 48 -9.23 -21.92 2.86
C SER A 48 -10.75 -22.10 2.84
N THR A 49 -11.32 -22.54 3.96
CA THR A 49 -12.76 -22.73 4.15
C THR A 49 -13.48 -21.49 4.66
N ALA A 50 -12.80 -20.42 5.13
CA ALA A 50 -13.48 -19.27 5.72
C ALA A 50 -14.29 -18.47 4.69
N PRO A 51 -15.48 -17.91 4.99
CA PRO A 51 -16.20 -17.03 4.06
C PRO A 51 -15.35 -15.87 3.54
N SER A 52 -15.59 -15.38 2.32
CA SER A 52 -14.73 -14.34 1.71
C SER A 52 -14.70 -13.05 2.53
N THR A 53 -15.79 -12.75 3.25
CA THR A 53 -15.93 -11.58 4.14
C THR A 53 -15.09 -11.65 5.41
N SER A 54 -14.48 -12.80 5.73
CA SER A 54 -13.65 -13.00 6.92
C SER A 54 -12.31 -13.67 6.62
N ALA A 55 -12.14 -14.25 5.44
CA ALA A 55 -10.90 -14.88 5.02
C ALA A 55 -9.80 -13.84 4.80
N SER A 56 -8.57 -14.24 5.10
CA SER A 56 -7.36 -13.55 4.69
C SER A 56 -6.96 -14.00 3.29
N PHE A 57 -6.42 -13.08 2.50
CA PHE A 57 -5.94 -13.36 1.15
C PHE A 57 -4.42 -13.18 1.08
N ILE A 58 -3.75 -14.14 0.45
CA ILE A 58 -2.31 -14.14 0.20
C ILE A 58 -2.08 -14.25 -1.30
N ASP A 59 -1.58 -13.20 -1.93
CA ASP A 59 -1.27 -13.21 -3.36
C ASP A 59 -0.32 -14.37 -3.69
N PRO A 60 -0.56 -15.15 -4.76
CA PRO A 60 0.27 -16.29 -5.12
C PRO A 60 1.76 -15.99 -5.37
N THR A 61 2.12 -14.72 -5.57
CA THR A 61 3.51 -14.29 -5.74
C THR A 61 4.20 -13.91 -4.42
N ALA A 62 3.46 -13.86 -3.30
CA ALA A 62 4.04 -13.69 -1.99
C ALA A 62 4.92 -14.89 -1.62
N THR A 63 6.06 -14.63 -0.98
CA THR A 63 6.98 -15.67 -0.51
C THR A 63 6.77 -15.88 0.99
N VAL A 64 6.32 -17.08 1.35
CA VAL A 64 6.07 -17.47 2.75
C VAL A 64 7.08 -18.56 3.13
N THR A 65 7.97 -18.26 4.07
CA THR A 65 8.99 -19.20 4.57
C THR A 65 8.68 -19.62 6.00
N ASN A 66 8.66 -20.93 6.25
CA ASN A 66 8.23 -21.56 7.49
C ASN A 66 6.76 -21.21 7.86
N PRO A 67 5.78 -21.54 6.99
CA PRO A 67 4.39 -21.09 7.13
C PRO A 67 3.69 -21.54 8.42
N THR A 68 4.13 -22.64 9.04
CA THR A 68 3.62 -23.11 10.34
C THR A 68 4.00 -22.20 11.50
N ASN A 69 5.00 -21.33 11.31
CA ASN A 69 5.45 -20.33 12.28
C ASN A 69 4.92 -18.92 11.98
N ILE A 70 3.94 -18.82 11.07
CA ILE A 70 3.28 -17.58 10.69
C ILE A 70 1.80 -17.71 11.03
N THR A 71 1.28 -16.80 11.85
CA THR A 71 -0.14 -16.78 12.25
C THR A 71 -0.79 -15.52 11.71
N LEU A 72 -1.90 -15.67 10.99
CA LEU A 72 -2.70 -14.57 10.46
C LEU A 72 -4.06 -14.53 11.16
N GLY A 73 -4.54 -13.32 11.46
CA GLY A 73 -5.93 -13.06 11.84
C GLY A 73 -6.87 -13.13 10.64
N GLU A 74 -8.09 -12.67 10.84
CA GLU A 74 -9.10 -12.54 9.79
C GLU A 74 -8.86 -11.29 8.92
N LYS A 75 -9.33 -11.33 7.66
CA LYS A 75 -9.28 -10.19 6.72
C LYS A 75 -7.90 -9.58 6.48
N VAL A 76 -6.83 -10.35 6.71
CA VAL A 76 -5.47 -9.90 6.40
C VAL A 76 -5.27 -9.96 4.89
N TYR A 77 -4.82 -8.85 4.30
CA TYR A 77 -4.43 -8.79 2.89
C TYR A 77 -2.91 -8.83 2.74
N ILE A 78 -2.37 -9.86 2.08
CA ILE A 78 -0.95 -9.97 1.72
C ILE A 78 -0.83 -9.85 0.20
N ALA A 79 -0.23 -8.75 -0.24
CA ALA A 79 -0.16 -8.31 -1.63
C ALA A 79 1.01 -8.93 -2.41
N PRO A 80 1.10 -8.68 -3.73
CA PRO A 80 2.15 -9.23 -4.59
C PRO A 80 3.58 -9.07 -4.07
N PHE A 81 4.36 -10.14 -4.21
CA PHE A 81 5.79 -10.19 -3.92
C PHE A 81 6.20 -9.80 -2.49
N ALA A 82 5.24 -9.69 -1.56
CA ALA A 82 5.51 -9.61 -0.13
C ALA A 82 6.30 -10.84 0.33
N LYS A 83 7.11 -10.68 1.38
CA LYS A 83 8.02 -11.71 1.87
C LYS A 83 7.84 -11.85 3.37
N LEU A 84 7.43 -13.03 3.83
CA LEU A 84 7.30 -13.38 5.23
C LEU A 84 8.28 -14.49 5.55
N ASN A 85 9.34 -14.18 6.28
CA ASN A 85 10.38 -15.13 6.65
C ASN A 85 10.37 -15.39 8.16
N ALA A 86 9.75 -16.51 8.56
CA ALA A 86 9.67 -16.98 9.93
C ALA A 86 10.64 -18.14 10.23
N THR A 87 11.77 -18.21 9.52
CA THR A 87 12.77 -19.28 9.71
C THR A 87 13.33 -19.29 11.14
N ASN A 88 13.65 -18.12 11.69
CA ASN A 88 14.38 -18.00 12.96
C ASN A 88 13.47 -17.67 14.16
N ALA A 89 12.28 -17.14 13.92
CA ALA A 89 11.33 -16.71 14.95
C ALA A 89 9.91 -16.56 14.35
N PRO A 90 8.85 -16.59 15.17
CA PRO A 90 7.47 -16.48 14.68
C PRO A 90 7.16 -15.10 14.08
N ILE A 91 6.16 -15.09 13.19
CA ILE A 91 5.47 -13.87 12.75
C ILE A 91 4.00 -14.00 13.12
N SER A 92 3.46 -13.03 13.84
CA SER A 92 2.02 -12.90 14.08
C SER A 92 1.48 -11.63 13.42
N ILE A 93 0.39 -11.75 12.66
CA ILE A 93 -0.29 -10.62 12.01
C ILE A 93 -1.76 -10.70 12.37
N ALA A 94 -2.23 -9.78 13.21
CA ALA A 94 -3.61 -9.77 13.66
C ALA A 94 -4.57 -9.19 12.60
N ALA A 95 -5.86 -9.29 12.90
CA ALA A 95 -6.95 -9.01 11.97
C ALA A 95 -6.93 -7.59 11.38
N ASP A 96 -7.54 -7.46 10.21
CA ASP A 96 -7.74 -6.19 9.47
C ASP A 96 -6.43 -5.47 9.10
N SER A 97 -5.29 -6.16 9.22
CA SER A 97 -3.97 -5.64 8.83
C SER A 97 -3.65 -5.95 7.37
N ASN A 98 -2.74 -5.20 6.78
CA ASN A 98 -2.32 -5.42 5.40
C ASN A 98 -0.80 -5.38 5.24
N VAL A 99 -0.29 -6.28 4.40
CA VAL A 99 1.11 -6.44 3.99
C VAL A 99 1.17 -6.17 2.49
N GLN A 100 1.41 -4.92 2.13
CA GLN A 100 1.34 -4.48 0.73
C GLN A 100 2.56 -4.91 -0.09
N ASP A 101 2.60 -4.47 -1.35
CA ASP A 101 3.51 -4.96 -2.36
C ASP A 101 4.96 -4.89 -1.91
N GLN A 102 5.64 -6.03 -1.98
CA GLN A 102 7.06 -6.17 -1.62
C GLN A 102 7.44 -5.76 -0.19
N VAL A 103 6.48 -5.70 0.73
CA VAL A 103 6.80 -5.65 2.16
C VAL A 103 7.65 -6.86 2.52
N ASN A 104 8.68 -6.64 3.34
CA ASN A 104 9.61 -7.69 3.75
C ASN A 104 9.65 -7.81 5.28
N ILE A 105 9.20 -8.95 5.80
CA ILE A 105 9.22 -9.29 7.22
C ILE A 105 10.23 -10.41 7.44
N THR A 106 11.30 -10.13 8.19
CA THR A 106 12.29 -11.13 8.60
C THR A 106 12.36 -11.20 10.12
N ALA A 107 11.70 -12.21 10.69
CA ALA A 107 11.64 -12.36 12.14
C ALA A 107 12.91 -12.99 12.72
N SER A 108 13.35 -12.48 13.86
CA SER A 108 14.39 -13.08 14.70
C SER A 108 14.14 -12.74 16.18
N GLY A 109 14.93 -13.34 17.09
CA GLY A 109 14.75 -13.13 18.52
C GLY A 109 13.39 -13.64 19.01
N THR A 110 12.58 -12.79 19.63
CA THR A 110 11.24 -13.17 20.10
C THR A 110 10.18 -13.22 19.00
N GLY A 111 10.51 -12.80 17.77
CA GLY A 111 9.58 -12.77 16.64
C GLY A 111 9.07 -11.38 16.30
N VAL A 112 8.22 -11.31 15.29
CA VAL A 112 7.53 -10.09 14.86
C VAL A 112 6.06 -10.20 15.24
N ASP A 113 5.58 -9.27 16.07
CA ASP A 113 4.18 -9.19 16.47
C ASP A 113 3.52 -7.95 15.90
N ILE A 114 2.57 -8.16 14.99
CA ILE A 114 1.77 -7.11 14.37
C ILE A 114 0.35 -7.18 14.95
N GLY A 115 -0.05 -6.09 15.61
CA GLY A 115 -1.38 -5.89 16.18
C GLY A 115 -2.46 -5.71 15.11
N PRO A 116 -3.74 -5.54 15.52
CA PRO A 116 -4.83 -5.35 14.57
C PRO A 116 -4.70 -4.01 13.85
N ARG A 117 -5.27 -3.92 12.64
CA ARG A 117 -5.34 -2.68 11.84
C ARG A 117 -3.97 -2.00 11.64
N VAL A 118 -2.94 -2.79 11.36
CA VAL A 118 -1.62 -2.28 10.97
C VAL A 118 -1.48 -2.27 9.46
N ILE A 119 -1.13 -1.10 8.93
CA ILE A 119 -0.90 -0.87 7.51
C ILE A 119 0.60 -0.95 7.26
N MET A 120 1.05 -1.99 6.56
CA MET A 120 2.43 -2.12 6.09
C MET A 120 2.42 -1.81 4.60
N ALA A 121 2.68 -0.56 4.23
CA ALA A 121 2.59 -0.14 2.84
C ALA A 121 3.81 -0.53 2.00
N HIS A 122 3.66 -0.35 0.69
CA HIS A 122 4.59 -0.76 -0.35
C HIS A 122 6.05 -0.65 0.06
N MET A 123 6.76 -1.78 -0.02
CA MET A 123 8.19 -1.90 0.23
C MET A 123 8.68 -1.63 1.67
N ALA A 124 7.79 -1.49 2.65
CA ALA A 124 8.17 -1.39 4.05
C ALA A 124 8.98 -2.64 4.48
N THR A 125 9.95 -2.45 5.37
CA THR A 125 10.78 -3.53 5.90
C THR A 125 10.61 -3.63 7.41
N ILE A 126 10.30 -4.83 7.89
CA ILE A 126 10.22 -5.16 9.31
C ILE A 126 11.22 -6.28 9.59
N LYS A 127 12.12 -6.07 10.55
CA LYS A 127 13.12 -7.08 10.90
C LYS A 127 13.39 -7.12 12.39
N GLY A 128 13.94 -8.23 12.86
CA GLY A 128 14.29 -8.40 14.26
C GLY A 128 13.08 -8.74 15.14
N ALA A 129 13.23 -8.49 16.44
CA ALA A 129 12.17 -8.63 17.42
C ALA A 129 11.32 -7.34 17.45
N ALA A 130 10.35 -7.20 16.53
CA ALA A 130 9.55 -5.99 16.38
C ALA A 130 8.13 -6.17 16.93
N LYS A 131 7.58 -5.13 17.55
CA LYS A 131 6.19 -5.08 18.04
C LYS A 131 5.50 -3.86 17.46
N ILE A 132 4.44 -4.05 16.69
CA ILE A 132 3.82 -2.96 15.93
C ILE A 132 2.32 -2.97 16.19
N GLY A 133 1.76 -1.86 16.66
CA GLY A 133 0.31 -1.72 16.91
C GLY A 133 -0.23 -2.58 18.06
N THR A 134 0.59 -3.34 18.78
CA THR A 134 0.14 -4.26 19.84
C THR A 134 -0.30 -3.53 21.12
N GLN A 135 0.25 -2.34 21.37
CA GLN A 135 0.01 -1.52 22.57
C GLN A 135 -0.06 -0.02 22.23
N GLY A 136 -0.40 0.81 23.21
CA GLY A 136 -0.42 2.28 23.10
C GLY A 136 -1.77 2.92 23.46
N SER A 137 -1.77 4.25 23.62
CA SER A 137 -2.94 5.04 24.03
C SER A 137 -3.93 5.26 22.88
N THR A 138 -5.21 5.43 23.20
CA THR A 138 -6.28 5.89 22.30
C THR A 138 -6.51 7.41 22.38
N GLY A 139 -5.71 8.12 23.18
CA GLY A 139 -5.76 9.57 23.36
C GLY A 139 -6.04 9.98 24.82
N PRO A 140 -6.37 11.26 25.08
CA PRO A 140 -6.50 12.32 24.07
C PRO A 140 -5.16 12.72 23.45
N PHE A 141 -5.19 13.04 22.17
CA PHE A 141 -4.12 13.69 21.41
C PHE A 141 -4.51 15.14 21.13
N THR A 142 -3.54 16.01 20.86
CA THR A 142 -3.78 17.39 20.41
C THR A 142 -3.35 17.52 18.96
N ASP A 143 -4.28 17.86 18.08
CA ASP A 143 -4.00 18.12 16.68
C ASP A 143 -3.17 19.42 16.56
N PRO A 144 -1.95 19.39 15.99
CA PRO A 144 -1.07 20.55 15.92
C PRO A 144 -1.55 21.62 14.92
N VAL A 145 -2.47 21.31 14.02
CA VAL A 145 -3.00 22.23 13.01
C VAL A 145 -4.23 22.96 13.54
N SER A 146 -5.18 22.22 14.12
CA SER A 146 -6.43 22.80 14.63
C SER A 146 -6.40 23.16 16.12
N ASN A 147 -5.40 22.68 16.86
CA ASN A 147 -5.28 22.77 18.32
C ASN A 147 -6.47 22.13 19.07
N THR A 148 -7.18 21.20 18.42
CA THR A 148 -8.31 20.46 19.02
C THR A 148 -7.81 19.16 19.64
N GLN A 149 -8.48 18.72 20.72
CA GLN A 149 -8.24 17.40 21.27
C GLN A 149 -9.08 16.35 20.54
N PHE A 150 -8.48 15.19 20.28
CA PHE A 150 -9.17 14.06 19.69
C PHE A 150 -8.70 12.73 20.31
N SER A 151 -9.54 11.72 20.23
CA SER A 151 -9.21 10.34 20.60
C SER A 151 -9.54 9.44 19.42
N ASN A 152 -8.73 8.40 19.22
CA ASN A 152 -9.01 7.34 18.27
C ASN A 152 -9.15 6.01 19.02
N THR A 153 -10.39 5.55 19.15
CA THR A 153 -10.76 4.35 19.92
C THR A 153 -10.67 3.06 19.11
N VAL A 154 -10.52 3.17 17.79
CA VAL A 154 -10.25 2.06 16.86
C VAL A 154 -8.90 2.37 16.21
N PRO A 155 -7.78 2.07 16.88
CA PRO A 155 -6.50 2.68 16.54
C PRO A 155 -5.72 1.90 15.48
N GLU A 156 -5.24 2.62 14.47
CA GLU A 156 -4.36 2.10 13.41
C GLU A 156 -2.88 2.40 13.70
N THR A 157 -1.99 1.67 13.02
CA THR A 157 -0.57 2.03 12.86
C THR A 157 -0.22 2.02 11.39
N PHE A 158 0.47 3.05 10.91
CA PHE A 158 0.86 3.15 9.50
C PHE A 158 2.38 3.15 9.30
N LEU A 159 2.87 2.12 8.61
CA LEU A 159 4.23 2.03 8.11
C LEU A 159 4.22 2.37 6.62
N ALA A 160 4.71 3.55 6.27
CA ALA A 160 4.62 4.08 4.92
C ALA A 160 5.73 3.56 3.99
N PHE A 161 5.71 4.03 2.74
CA PHE A 161 6.52 3.49 1.65
C PHE A 161 8.02 3.44 1.95
N ASN A 162 8.65 2.27 1.72
CA ASN A 162 10.08 2.06 1.95
C ASN A 162 10.58 2.43 3.37
N CYS A 163 9.71 2.50 4.39
CA CYS A 163 10.18 2.70 5.75
C CYS A 163 10.83 1.41 6.30
N GLU A 164 11.61 1.54 7.38
CA GLU A 164 12.22 0.39 8.07
C GLU A 164 11.93 0.40 9.57
N ILE A 165 11.42 -0.73 10.09
CA ILE A 165 11.32 -1.04 11.50
C ILE A 165 12.31 -2.15 11.83
N ASP A 166 13.27 -1.86 12.69
CA ASP A 166 14.36 -2.77 13.04
C ASP A 166 14.32 -3.03 14.53
N GLY A 167 13.76 -4.16 14.98
CA GLY A 167 13.74 -4.56 16.40
C GLY A 167 13.14 -3.51 17.35
N ALA A 168 12.17 -2.74 16.88
CA ALA A 168 11.57 -1.61 17.61
C ALA A 168 10.15 -1.94 18.09
N THR A 169 9.67 -1.16 19.06
CA THR A 169 8.25 -1.11 19.42
C THR A 169 7.62 0.13 18.80
N VAL A 170 6.59 -0.06 17.98
CA VAL A 170 5.80 1.02 17.36
C VAL A 170 4.39 0.89 17.89
N GLU A 171 3.95 1.85 18.68
CA GLU A 171 2.63 1.80 19.29
C GLU A 171 1.51 2.10 18.29
N ARG A 172 0.27 1.79 18.68
CA ARG A 172 -0.95 2.18 17.96
C ARG A 172 -1.10 3.70 17.90
N ASN A 173 -1.87 4.22 16.95
CA ASN A 173 -1.98 5.66 16.65
C ASN A 173 -0.62 6.29 16.32
N THR A 174 0.14 5.66 15.43
CA THR A 174 1.43 6.19 14.98
C THR A 174 1.60 6.05 13.47
N VAL A 175 2.48 6.89 12.93
CA VAL A 175 2.89 6.83 11.52
C VAL A 175 4.41 6.81 11.45
N VAL A 176 4.97 5.88 10.68
CA VAL A 176 6.38 5.90 10.28
C VAL A 176 6.42 6.22 8.80
N ASN A 177 6.77 7.47 8.47
CA ASN A 177 6.59 8.00 7.13
C ASN A 177 7.62 7.44 6.12
N PHE A 178 7.42 7.73 4.83
CA PHE A 178 8.19 7.11 3.77
C PHE A 178 9.69 7.39 3.90
N LEU A 179 10.49 6.37 3.58
CA LEU A 179 11.95 6.38 3.73
C LEU A 179 12.44 6.67 5.17
N ALA A 180 11.56 6.65 6.19
CA ALA A 180 11.97 6.79 7.57
C ALA A 180 12.39 5.44 8.18
N ARG A 181 13.08 5.48 9.32
CA ARG A 181 13.53 4.31 10.06
C ARG A 181 13.35 4.48 11.56
N VAL A 182 12.88 3.43 12.22
CA VAL A 182 12.91 3.28 13.69
C VAL A 182 13.85 2.13 14.04
N GLY A 183 14.92 2.45 14.76
CA GLY A 183 16.01 1.52 15.09
C GLY A 183 15.73 0.62 16.29
N PRO A 184 16.65 -0.33 16.55
CA PRO A 184 16.46 -1.39 17.55
C PRO A 184 16.36 -0.85 18.97
N GLY A 185 15.41 -1.40 19.72
CA GLY A 185 15.14 -1.03 21.11
C GLY A 185 14.41 0.32 21.29
N VAL A 186 14.13 1.05 20.21
CA VAL A 186 13.35 2.29 20.28
C VAL A 186 11.86 1.96 20.43
N THR A 187 11.17 2.74 21.26
CA THR A 187 9.72 2.78 21.33
C THR A 187 9.21 4.09 20.72
N LEU A 188 8.45 4.00 19.62
CA LEU A 188 7.68 5.11 19.08
C LEU A 188 6.31 5.13 19.78
N PRO A 189 6.06 6.09 20.69
CA PRO A 189 4.83 6.09 21.48
C PRO A 189 3.63 6.59 20.66
N ALA A 190 2.44 6.23 21.12
CA ALA A 190 1.17 6.67 20.52
C ALA A 190 1.09 8.19 20.35
N GLY A 191 0.47 8.64 19.26
CA GLY A 191 0.32 10.05 18.91
C GLY A 191 1.55 10.66 18.23
N LYS A 192 2.50 9.84 17.75
CA LYS A 192 3.71 10.30 17.06
C LYS A 192 3.77 9.88 15.60
N VAL A 193 4.33 10.77 14.80
CA VAL A 193 4.61 10.58 13.37
C VAL A 193 6.10 10.76 13.15
N VAL A 194 6.82 9.73 12.69
CA VAL A 194 8.22 9.89 12.24
C VAL A 194 8.22 10.61 10.90
N LEU A 195 8.98 11.70 10.80
CA LEU A 195 9.02 12.52 9.59
C LEU A 195 9.72 11.78 8.42
N PRO A 196 9.39 12.14 7.17
CA PRO A 196 10.00 11.52 5.99
C PRO A 196 11.53 11.50 6.02
N GLY A 197 12.12 10.36 5.65
CA GLY A 197 13.58 10.20 5.55
C GLY A 197 14.35 10.14 6.89
N LYS A 198 13.67 10.30 8.04
CA LYS A 198 14.33 10.39 9.35
C LYS A 198 14.73 9.02 9.90
N ASN A 199 15.89 8.97 10.55
CA ASN A 199 16.39 7.80 11.27
C ASN A 199 16.30 8.05 12.78
N VAL A 200 15.40 7.36 13.46
CA VAL A 200 15.17 7.44 14.91
C VAL A 200 15.92 6.29 15.58
N THR A 201 16.90 6.60 16.41
CA THR A 201 17.75 5.60 17.07
C THR A 201 17.71 5.66 18.59
N THR A 202 16.98 6.64 19.16
CA THR A 202 16.78 6.76 20.61
C THR A 202 15.33 7.06 20.98
N ASN A 203 14.93 6.71 22.21
CA ASN A 203 13.60 7.05 22.73
C ASN A 203 13.37 8.57 22.87
N LEU A 204 14.44 9.35 23.06
CA LEU A 204 14.34 10.81 23.11
C LEU A 204 13.95 11.38 21.73
N GLU A 205 14.57 10.88 20.67
CA GLU A 205 14.20 11.24 19.29
C GLU A 205 12.78 10.79 18.93
N ALA A 206 12.33 9.65 19.46
CA ALA A 206 10.99 9.12 19.21
C ALA A 206 9.88 9.92 19.92
N THR A 207 10.22 10.67 20.97
CA THR A 207 9.25 11.38 21.82
C THR A 207 9.26 12.89 21.58
N SER A 208 10.44 13.48 21.39
CA SER A 208 10.63 14.94 21.31
C SER A 208 10.58 15.47 19.88
N GLY A 209 9.55 16.27 19.57
CA GLY A 209 9.47 16.96 18.28
C GLY A 209 10.57 17.99 18.06
N ALA A 210 11.18 18.52 19.13
CA ALA A 210 12.26 19.51 19.04
C ALA A 210 13.54 18.96 18.38
N LEU A 211 13.71 17.64 18.32
CA LEU A 211 14.83 17.00 17.64
C LEU A 211 14.64 16.85 16.13
N GLY A 212 13.48 17.28 15.59
CA GLY A 212 13.22 17.28 14.15
C GLY A 212 13.13 15.88 13.53
N LYS A 213 12.80 14.88 14.35
CA LYS A 213 12.63 13.47 13.95
C LYS A 213 11.18 13.06 13.86
N VAL A 214 10.36 13.58 14.78
CA VAL A 214 8.95 13.24 14.91
C VAL A 214 8.08 14.50 14.97
N ALA A 215 6.82 14.36 14.60
CA ALA A 215 5.75 15.32 14.81
C ALA A 215 4.59 14.66 15.59
N SER A 216 3.61 15.47 15.99
CA SER A 216 2.36 14.97 16.58
C SER A 216 1.45 14.43 15.49
N LEU A 217 0.74 13.35 15.79
CA LEU A 217 -0.35 12.82 14.96
C LEU A 217 -1.46 13.85 14.78
N THR A 218 -2.03 13.91 13.58
CA THR A 218 -3.15 14.77 13.22
C THR A 218 -4.45 13.97 13.02
N GLN A 219 -5.60 14.64 13.01
CA GLN A 219 -6.86 13.99 12.63
C GLN A 219 -6.87 13.54 11.16
N ALA A 220 -6.14 14.25 10.28
CA ALA A 220 -6.00 13.89 8.88
C ALA A 220 -5.20 12.58 8.70
N ASP A 221 -4.20 12.34 9.55
CA ASP A 221 -3.47 11.07 9.57
C ASP A 221 -4.40 9.91 9.94
N VAL A 222 -5.24 10.09 10.98
CA VAL A 222 -6.22 9.08 11.39
C VAL A 222 -7.22 8.78 10.27
N ALA A 223 -7.79 9.82 9.65
CA ALA A 223 -8.73 9.65 8.54
C ALA A 223 -8.10 8.95 7.33
N LEU A 224 -6.83 9.24 7.03
CA LEU A 224 -6.09 8.54 5.98
C LEU A 224 -5.91 7.06 6.31
N MET A 225 -5.52 6.73 7.55
CA MET A 225 -5.31 5.34 7.96
C MET A 225 -6.61 4.53 7.90
N GLU A 226 -7.73 5.07 8.36
CA GLU A 226 -9.04 4.42 8.26
C GLU A 226 -9.38 4.03 6.82
N GLY A 227 -9.26 4.98 5.88
CA GLY A 227 -9.55 4.71 4.46
C GLY A 227 -8.65 3.63 3.87
N ILE A 228 -7.38 3.56 4.28
CA ILE A 228 -6.47 2.50 3.83
C ILE A 228 -6.91 1.13 4.38
N ILE A 229 -7.39 1.05 5.63
CA ILE A 229 -7.90 -0.22 6.17
C ILE A 229 -9.13 -0.68 5.39
N GLU A 230 -10.10 0.21 5.17
CA GLU A 230 -11.34 -0.11 4.44
C GLU A 230 -11.05 -0.69 3.04
N VAL A 231 -10.14 -0.06 2.29
CA VAL A 231 -9.70 -0.54 0.97
C VAL A 231 -9.08 -1.93 1.05
N ASN A 232 -8.21 -2.18 2.03
CA ASN A 232 -7.48 -3.45 2.11
C ASN A 232 -8.36 -4.61 2.63
N GLU A 233 -9.36 -4.34 3.48
CA GLU A 233 -10.39 -5.33 3.80
C GLU A 233 -11.18 -5.72 2.55
N ALA A 234 -11.56 -4.74 1.71
CA ALA A 234 -12.23 -5.00 0.44
C ALA A 234 -11.34 -5.81 -0.53
N PHE A 235 -10.01 -5.63 -0.48
CA PHE A 235 -9.08 -6.45 -1.24
C PHE A 235 -8.99 -7.89 -0.74
N ALA A 236 -8.93 -8.11 0.58
CA ALA A 236 -8.94 -9.46 1.13
C ALA A 236 -10.18 -10.24 0.66
N GLU A 237 -11.35 -9.62 0.71
CA GLU A 237 -12.59 -10.22 0.21
C GLU A 237 -12.61 -10.38 -1.32
N GLY A 238 -12.31 -9.31 -2.05
CA GLY A 238 -12.42 -9.26 -3.51
C GLY A 238 -11.49 -10.26 -4.21
N TYR A 239 -10.24 -10.34 -3.77
CA TYR A 239 -9.30 -11.32 -4.31
C TYR A 239 -9.62 -12.75 -3.88
N THR A 240 -10.18 -12.94 -2.68
CA THR A 240 -10.70 -14.25 -2.27
C THR A 240 -11.83 -14.72 -3.20
N ASN A 241 -12.74 -13.81 -3.57
CA ASN A 241 -13.82 -14.11 -4.52
C ASN A 241 -13.27 -14.46 -5.91
N LEU A 242 -12.28 -13.71 -6.41
CA LEU A 242 -11.64 -14.03 -7.68
C LEU A 242 -10.96 -15.41 -7.68
N ALA A 243 -10.19 -15.71 -6.62
CA ALA A 243 -9.48 -16.98 -6.48
C ALA A 243 -10.43 -18.18 -6.37
N ARG A 244 -11.59 -17.99 -5.73
CA ARG A 244 -12.64 -19.02 -5.63
C ARG A 244 -13.33 -19.29 -6.95
N ALA A 245 -13.51 -18.26 -7.77
CA ALA A 245 -14.06 -18.42 -9.11
C ALA A 245 -13.08 -19.19 -10.01
N ASP A 246 -11.80 -18.82 -9.99
CA ASP A 246 -10.71 -19.52 -10.65
C ASP A 246 -9.38 -19.05 -10.05
N LEU A 247 -8.53 -19.98 -9.60
CA LEU A 247 -7.22 -19.65 -9.02
C LEU A 247 -6.32 -18.89 -10.00
N THR A 248 -6.52 -19.07 -11.31
CA THR A 248 -5.77 -18.35 -12.33
C THR A 248 -6.19 -16.89 -12.46
N ASN A 249 -7.28 -16.43 -11.82
CA ASN A 249 -7.67 -15.01 -11.80
C ASN A 249 -6.78 -14.13 -10.91
N VAL A 250 -5.99 -14.75 -10.03
CA VAL A 250 -5.12 -14.04 -9.09
C VAL A 250 -3.64 -14.25 -9.39
N THR A 251 -3.29 -14.60 -10.62
CA THR A 251 -1.89 -14.72 -11.08
C THR A 251 -1.63 -13.91 -12.36
N GLY A 252 -0.37 -13.54 -12.59
CA GLY A 252 0.07 -12.86 -13.81
C GLY A 252 -0.66 -11.54 -14.12
N ILE A 253 -0.92 -11.31 -15.41
CA ILE A 253 -1.72 -10.19 -15.93
C ILE A 253 -3.20 -10.54 -15.81
N ASN A 254 -3.96 -9.82 -15.00
CA ASN A 254 -5.31 -10.27 -14.64
C ASN A 254 -6.28 -9.18 -14.16
N TYR A 255 -7.48 -9.63 -13.80
CA TYR A 255 -8.57 -8.81 -13.29
C TYR A 255 -8.22 -8.10 -11.99
N ALA A 256 -8.61 -6.83 -11.88
CA ALA A 256 -8.87 -6.25 -10.56
C ALA A 256 -10.18 -6.84 -9.99
N PRO A 257 -10.27 -7.06 -8.66
CA PRO A 257 -11.55 -7.38 -8.04
C PRO A 257 -12.50 -6.19 -8.17
N ALA A 258 -13.79 -6.48 -8.41
CA ALA A 258 -14.82 -5.46 -8.29
C ALA A 258 -15.06 -5.14 -6.81
N THR A 259 -15.01 -3.87 -6.45
CA THR A 259 -15.27 -3.32 -5.11
C THR A 259 -16.29 -2.19 -5.20
N SER A 260 -16.59 -1.52 -4.08
CA SER A 260 -17.43 -0.32 -4.11
C SER A 260 -16.78 0.87 -4.84
N PHE A 261 -15.46 0.86 -4.98
CA PHE A 261 -14.66 1.95 -5.52
C PHE A 261 -13.96 1.65 -6.84
N ASN A 262 -13.85 0.37 -7.20
CA ASN A 262 -13.23 -0.07 -8.45
C ASN A 262 -14.16 -1.05 -9.16
N SER A 263 -14.42 -0.80 -10.44
CA SER A 263 -15.35 -1.63 -11.21
C SER A 263 -14.76 -2.98 -11.65
N GLY A 264 -13.48 -3.23 -11.35
CA GLY A 264 -12.68 -4.33 -11.84
C GLY A 264 -12.09 -4.02 -13.23
N GLY A 265 -11.85 -5.07 -14.02
CA GLY A 265 -11.39 -4.92 -15.41
C GLY A 265 -10.01 -5.50 -15.66
N LEU A 266 -9.60 -5.51 -16.93
CA LEU A 266 -8.36 -6.10 -17.41
C LEU A 266 -7.39 -5.04 -17.93
N PRO A 267 -6.07 -5.28 -17.80
CA PRO A 267 -5.06 -4.47 -18.46
C PRO A 267 -5.22 -4.47 -19.98
N GLN A 268 -4.83 -3.37 -20.62
CA GLN A 268 -4.70 -3.24 -22.06
C GLN A 268 -3.22 -3.01 -22.40
N LEU A 269 -2.61 -3.90 -23.18
CA LEU A 269 -1.21 -3.81 -23.59
C LEU A 269 -1.15 -3.68 -25.12
N GLY A 270 -0.54 -2.60 -25.63
CA GLY A 270 -0.46 -2.33 -27.07
C GLY A 270 -1.83 -2.24 -27.73
N GLY A 271 -2.82 -1.70 -27.02
CA GLY A 271 -4.20 -1.59 -27.50
C GLY A 271 -5.04 -2.87 -27.35
N VAL A 272 -4.49 -3.96 -26.79
CA VAL A 272 -5.21 -5.24 -26.64
C VAL A 272 -5.51 -5.54 -25.18
N SER A 273 -6.79 -5.77 -24.85
CA SER A 273 -7.15 -6.28 -23.52
C SER A 273 -6.49 -7.64 -23.31
N THR A 274 -5.66 -7.74 -22.28
CA THR A 274 -4.72 -8.84 -22.09
C THR A 274 -4.96 -9.51 -20.75
N ARG A 275 -5.12 -10.83 -20.79
CA ARG A 275 -5.06 -11.71 -19.62
C ARG A 275 -4.00 -12.77 -19.89
N ASP A 276 -3.01 -12.86 -19.02
CA ASP A 276 -1.95 -13.87 -19.07
C ASP A 276 -1.62 -14.31 -17.65
N PRO A 277 -2.26 -15.37 -17.15
CA PRO A 277 -2.04 -15.87 -15.79
C PRO A 277 -0.63 -16.39 -15.53
N ASN A 278 0.14 -16.70 -16.59
CA ASN A 278 1.50 -17.24 -16.49
C ASN A 278 2.57 -16.14 -16.56
N PHE A 279 2.17 -14.88 -16.75
CA PHE A 279 3.12 -13.80 -16.78
C PHE A 279 3.83 -13.66 -15.43
N ARG A 280 5.14 -13.43 -15.45
CA ARG A 280 6.01 -13.42 -14.25
C ARG A 280 5.73 -12.27 -13.26
N ASN A 281 5.03 -11.23 -13.70
CA ASN A 281 4.76 -10.01 -12.95
C ASN A 281 3.25 -9.88 -12.70
N ARG A 282 2.86 -9.08 -11.71
CA ARG A 282 1.46 -8.81 -11.40
C ARG A 282 1.05 -7.49 -12.04
N ILE A 283 0.22 -7.55 -13.08
CA ILE A 283 -0.34 -6.37 -13.76
C ILE A 283 -1.85 -6.52 -13.68
N ILE A 284 -2.52 -5.64 -12.95
CA ILE A 284 -3.88 -5.87 -12.48
C ILE A 284 -4.75 -4.65 -12.74
N GLY A 285 -5.97 -4.91 -13.23
CA GLY A 285 -6.99 -3.87 -13.38
C GLY A 285 -6.80 -2.99 -14.60
N ASN A 286 -7.45 -1.84 -14.58
CA ASN A 286 -7.53 -0.92 -15.70
C ASN A 286 -6.21 -0.14 -15.90
N ILE A 287 -5.25 -0.82 -16.50
CA ILE A 287 -3.94 -0.28 -16.86
C ILE A 287 -3.81 -0.32 -18.38
N VAL A 288 -3.67 0.85 -19.00
CA VAL A 288 -3.39 1.02 -20.43
C VAL A 288 -1.89 1.24 -20.60
N LEU A 289 -1.20 0.21 -21.08
CA LEU A 289 0.20 0.23 -21.46
C LEU A 289 0.32 0.38 -22.98
N GLU A 290 1.07 1.37 -23.45
CA GLU A 290 1.33 1.52 -24.88
C GLU A 290 2.17 0.34 -25.43
N ASP A 291 3.09 -0.19 -24.62
CA ASP A 291 3.87 -1.36 -24.98
C ASP A 291 3.00 -2.62 -25.10
N SER A 292 3.24 -3.40 -26.16
CA SER A 292 2.63 -4.73 -26.33
C SER A 292 3.12 -5.72 -25.27
N LEU A 293 2.45 -6.87 -25.15
CA LEU A 293 2.88 -7.96 -24.26
C LEU A 293 4.34 -8.38 -24.51
N LEU A 294 4.76 -8.51 -25.78
CA LEU A 294 6.15 -8.79 -26.13
C LEU A 294 7.07 -7.65 -25.69
N GLY A 295 6.67 -6.39 -25.92
CA GLY A 295 7.43 -5.21 -25.50
C GLY A 295 7.68 -5.19 -24.00
N ILE A 296 6.62 -5.33 -23.19
CA ILE A 296 6.70 -5.43 -21.73
C ILE A 296 7.57 -6.62 -21.31
N ASN A 297 7.43 -7.78 -21.98
CA ASN A 297 8.22 -8.95 -21.66
C ASN A 297 9.74 -8.70 -21.79
N PHE A 298 10.18 -7.94 -22.79
CA PHE A 298 11.60 -7.59 -23.00
C PHE A 298 12.08 -6.40 -22.15
N LYS A 299 11.22 -5.41 -21.91
CA LYS A 299 11.60 -4.15 -21.27
C LYS A 299 11.57 -4.18 -19.74
N THR A 300 10.89 -5.17 -19.16
CA THR A 300 10.64 -5.22 -17.72
C THR A 300 11.42 -6.32 -17.01
N GLY A 301 11.80 -6.08 -15.76
CA GLY A 301 12.44 -7.05 -14.88
C GLY A 301 11.44 -8.05 -14.28
N ASN A 302 11.73 -8.47 -13.05
CA ASN A 302 10.96 -9.44 -12.28
C ASN A 302 10.34 -8.78 -11.04
N ARG A 303 9.30 -9.42 -10.49
CA ARG A 303 8.59 -8.99 -9.28
C ARG A 303 8.03 -7.57 -9.37
N ILE A 304 7.56 -7.20 -10.56
CA ILE A 304 6.90 -5.92 -10.81
C ILE A 304 5.42 -6.07 -10.46
N SER A 305 4.90 -5.09 -9.73
CA SER A 305 3.48 -5.01 -9.39
C SER A 305 2.89 -3.70 -9.89
N LEU A 306 2.03 -3.77 -10.90
CA LEU A 306 1.26 -2.62 -11.38
C LEU A 306 -0.21 -2.91 -11.08
N ARG A 307 -0.81 -2.14 -10.18
CA ARG A 307 -2.13 -2.44 -9.61
C ARG A 307 -3.06 -1.23 -9.70
N ALA A 308 -4.00 -1.28 -10.65
CA ALA A 308 -5.10 -0.33 -10.78
C ALA A 308 -6.41 -0.91 -10.23
N ASP A 309 -6.34 -1.52 -9.03
CA ASP A 309 -7.46 -2.13 -8.32
C ASP A 309 -8.02 -1.25 -7.19
N GLU A 310 -7.31 -0.21 -6.77
CA GLU A 310 -7.82 0.87 -5.90
C GLU A 310 -8.20 2.08 -6.76
N GLY A 311 -7.21 2.86 -7.19
CA GLY A 311 -7.38 3.94 -8.16
C GLY A 311 -7.21 3.47 -9.61
N GLU A 312 -7.97 4.06 -10.52
CA GLU A 312 -7.99 3.76 -11.95
C GLU A 312 -8.45 4.98 -12.79
N PRO A 313 -8.16 5.06 -14.10
CA PRO A 313 -7.28 4.19 -14.89
C PRO A 313 -5.79 4.55 -14.72
N PHE A 314 -4.89 3.65 -15.10
CA PHE A 314 -3.48 4.00 -15.31
C PHE A 314 -3.22 4.15 -16.80
N ASN A 315 -2.60 5.26 -17.20
CA ASN A 315 -2.14 5.47 -18.58
C ASN A 315 -0.61 5.52 -18.57
N VAL A 316 0.04 4.55 -19.22
CA VAL A 316 1.50 4.41 -19.22
C VAL A 316 1.98 4.31 -20.67
N GLY A 317 2.72 5.32 -21.11
CA GLY A 317 3.37 5.37 -22.43
C GLY A 317 4.48 4.35 -22.59
N GLN A 318 5.31 4.53 -23.61
CA GLN A 318 6.39 3.59 -23.90
C GLN A 318 7.40 3.51 -22.74
N ILE A 319 7.70 2.31 -22.26
CA ILE A 319 8.70 2.12 -21.22
C ILE A 319 10.09 2.11 -21.87
N ALA A 320 11.03 2.88 -21.33
CA ALA A 320 12.44 2.79 -21.74
C ALA A 320 13.11 1.55 -21.14
N GLY A 321 12.80 1.25 -19.88
CA GLY A 321 13.20 0.04 -19.18
C GLY A 321 12.71 0.07 -17.74
N MET A 322 12.26 -1.07 -17.22
CA MET A 322 11.76 -1.19 -15.85
C MET A 322 12.53 -2.28 -15.12
N ALA A 323 13.35 -1.90 -14.14
CA ALA A 323 14.12 -2.87 -13.36
C ALA A 323 13.20 -3.72 -12.46
N ASN A 324 13.81 -4.65 -11.73
CA ASN A 324 13.08 -5.49 -10.79
C ASN A 324 12.37 -4.62 -9.73
N ASP A 325 11.31 -5.19 -9.17
CA ASP A 325 10.75 -4.70 -7.91
C ASP A 325 10.06 -3.33 -8.04
N VAL A 326 9.63 -2.93 -9.23
CA VAL A 326 8.88 -1.66 -9.40
C VAL A 326 7.42 -1.85 -8.99
N VAL A 327 6.86 -0.85 -8.29
CA VAL A 327 5.45 -0.84 -7.86
C VAL A 327 4.72 0.38 -8.41
N PHE A 328 3.56 0.15 -9.01
CA PHE A 328 2.58 1.18 -9.34
C PHE A 328 1.28 0.89 -8.60
N HIS A 329 0.73 1.92 -7.96
CA HIS A 329 -0.55 1.87 -7.28
C HIS A 329 -1.20 3.25 -7.32
N ALA A 330 -2.43 3.41 -6.85
CA ALA A 330 -3.07 4.73 -6.73
C ALA A 330 -4.11 4.72 -5.62
N LEU A 331 -4.41 5.89 -5.06
CA LEU A 331 -5.49 6.01 -4.07
C LEU A 331 -6.86 5.89 -4.73
N GLU A 332 -7.86 5.52 -3.94
CA GLU A 332 -9.27 5.49 -4.32
C GLU A 332 -9.66 6.79 -5.04
N THR A 333 -10.46 6.68 -6.11
CA THR A 333 -10.94 7.82 -6.92
C THR A 333 -9.86 8.65 -7.62
N THR A 334 -8.62 8.17 -7.66
CA THR A 334 -7.50 8.83 -8.35
C THR A 334 -6.92 7.97 -9.45
N SER A 335 -6.19 8.61 -10.36
CA SER A 335 -5.51 7.95 -11.47
C SER A 335 -4.00 8.23 -11.45
N LEU A 336 -3.28 7.67 -12.43
CA LEU A 336 -1.91 8.09 -12.74
C LEU A 336 -1.68 8.10 -14.24
N THR A 337 -0.85 9.03 -14.69
CA THR A 337 -0.42 9.13 -16.10
C THR A 337 1.09 9.18 -16.19
N VAL A 338 1.68 8.40 -17.07
CA VAL A 338 3.12 8.35 -17.30
C VAL A 338 3.36 8.43 -18.80
N GLY A 339 4.20 9.39 -19.20
CA GLY A 339 4.58 9.62 -20.60
C GLY A 339 5.59 8.62 -21.13
N ASP A 340 6.24 8.99 -22.22
CA ASP A 340 7.06 8.08 -23.00
C ASP A 340 8.51 8.02 -22.53
N PHE A 341 9.14 6.88 -22.76
CA PHE A 341 10.54 6.59 -22.48
C PHE A 341 10.96 6.86 -21.03
N VAL A 342 10.07 6.55 -20.08
CA VAL A 342 10.40 6.59 -18.65
C VAL A 342 11.20 5.35 -18.25
N GLY A 343 12.29 5.56 -17.53
CA GLY A 343 13.15 4.51 -16.99
C GLY A 343 12.98 4.34 -15.47
N TYR A 344 12.89 3.09 -15.00
CA TYR A 344 12.66 2.76 -13.60
C TYR A 344 13.81 1.95 -13.03
N GLY A 345 14.51 2.53 -12.06
CA GLY A 345 15.47 1.83 -11.24
C GLY A 345 14.80 0.80 -10.32
N PRO A 346 15.56 -0.15 -9.76
CA PRO A 346 14.97 -1.20 -8.95
C PRO A 346 14.30 -0.63 -7.71
N ARG A 347 13.12 -1.17 -7.35
CA ARG A 347 12.32 -0.67 -6.22
C ARG A 347 11.81 0.77 -6.37
N ALA A 348 11.71 1.29 -7.59
CA ALA A 348 10.99 2.55 -7.80
C ALA A 348 9.50 2.37 -7.52
N LEU A 349 8.88 3.34 -6.86
CA LEU A 349 7.45 3.38 -6.54
C LEU A 349 6.82 4.61 -7.19
N VAL A 350 5.77 4.38 -7.98
CA VAL A 350 4.90 5.44 -8.51
C VAL A 350 3.50 5.23 -7.93
N HIS A 351 3.06 6.16 -7.10
CA HIS A 351 1.76 6.09 -6.47
C HIS A 351 0.86 7.23 -6.99
N GLY A 352 -0.25 6.88 -7.62
CA GLY A 352 -1.33 7.76 -8.00
C GLY A 352 -1.97 8.44 -6.80
N GLY A 353 -2.58 9.59 -7.04
CA GLY A 353 -3.10 10.44 -5.99
C GLY A 353 -3.13 11.88 -6.42
N ARG A 354 -4.07 12.64 -5.85
CA ARG A 354 -4.24 14.05 -6.13
C ARG A 354 -3.47 14.92 -5.14
N GLN A 355 -2.80 15.96 -5.64
CA GLN A 355 -2.12 16.93 -4.79
C GLN A 355 -3.10 17.57 -3.81
N VAL A 356 -2.62 17.76 -2.57
CA VAL A 356 -3.31 18.49 -1.52
C VAL A 356 -2.87 19.94 -1.56
N VAL A 357 -3.80 20.82 -1.93
CA VAL A 357 -3.61 22.27 -1.97
C VAL A 357 -4.57 22.90 -0.98
N ASN A 358 -4.06 23.72 -0.07
CA ASN A 358 -4.84 24.36 1.00
C ASN A 358 -5.68 23.36 1.83
N GLY A 359 -5.11 22.19 2.13
CA GLY A 359 -5.76 21.16 2.94
C GLY A 359 -6.81 20.31 2.22
N ALA A 360 -7.03 20.50 0.92
CA ALA A 360 -7.96 19.70 0.12
C ALA A 360 -7.24 19.01 -1.05
N ALA A 361 -7.61 17.76 -1.34
CA ALA A 361 -7.10 17.01 -2.49
C ALA A 361 -7.76 17.48 -3.79
N ASN A 362 -7.38 18.67 -4.27
CA ASN A 362 -7.96 19.32 -5.45
C ASN A 362 -6.91 19.81 -6.46
N GLY A 363 -5.62 19.50 -6.24
CA GLY A 363 -4.56 19.80 -7.19
C GLY A 363 -4.52 18.80 -8.36
N PRO A 364 -3.44 18.80 -9.16
CA PRO A 364 -3.27 17.81 -10.22
C PRO A 364 -3.07 16.40 -9.65
N GLU A 365 -3.42 15.40 -10.46
CA GLU A 365 -3.11 14.01 -10.17
C GLU A 365 -1.64 13.70 -10.46
N THR A 366 -1.20 12.53 -10.00
CA THR A 366 0.18 12.11 -10.21
C THR A 366 0.43 11.89 -11.69
N SER A 367 1.40 12.62 -12.24
CA SER A 367 1.79 12.49 -13.64
C SER A 367 3.28 12.57 -13.82
N ILE A 368 3.85 11.73 -14.68
CA ILE A 368 5.26 11.77 -15.04
C ILE A 368 5.36 12.03 -16.54
N GLY A 369 6.11 13.05 -16.94
CA GLY A 369 6.33 13.39 -18.34
C GLY A 369 7.36 12.51 -19.04
N ASP A 370 7.67 12.85 -20.29
CA ASP A 370 8.51 12.01 -21.14
C ASP A 370 10.00 12.07 -20.76
N PHE A 371 10.73 11.00 -21.08
CA PHE A 371 12.18 10.87 -20.89
C PHE A 371 12.61 11.10 -19.42
N VAL A 372 11.81 10.63 -18.46
CA VAL A 372 12.11 10.74 -17.04
C VAL A 372 12.86 9.51 -16.54
N GLY A 373 13.88 9.73 -15.69
CA GLY A 373 14.59 8.66 -15.00
C GLY A 373 14.25 8.60 -13.51
N LEU A 374 13.73 7.46 -13.04
CA LEU A 374 13.48 7.21 -11.62
C LEU A 374 14.58 6.31 -11.05
N GLY A 375 15.32 6.81 -10.06
CA GLY A 375 16.42 6.09 -9.43
C GLY A 375 15.95 4.94 -8.54
N PRO A 376 16.88 4.05 -8.12
CA PRO A 376 16.55 2.95 -7.22
C PRO A 376 15.87 3.42 -5.92
N ASN A 377 14.84 2.72 -5.45
CA ASN A 377 14.09 3.09 -4.23
C ASN A 377 13.53 4.52 -4.23
N SER A 378 13.31 5.12 -5.40
CA SER A 378 12.65 6.43 -5.47
C SER A 378 11.15 6.29 -5.25
N VAL A 379 10.53 7.33 -4.70
CA VAL A 379 9.09 7.38 -4.40
C VAL A 379 8.48 8.60 -5.07
N ILE A 380 7.48 8.40 -5.92
CA ILE A 380 6.67 9.48 -6.50
C ILE A 380 5.24 9.31 -5.98
N PHE A 381 4.70 10.34 -5.32
CA PHE A 381 3.33 10.28 -4.81
C PHE A 381 2.69 11.66 -4.82
N ARG A 382 1.44 11.76 -5.32
CA ARG A 382 0.71 13.04 -5.46
C ARG A 382 1.56 14.09 -6.17
N SER A 383 2.22 13.75 -7.27
CA SER A 383 3.24 14.63 -7.85
C SER A 383 3.25 14.69 -9.36
N VAL A 384 3.56 15.87 -9.90
CA VAL A 384 3.73 16.11 -11.33
C VAL A 384 5.22 16.26 -11.63
N ILE A 385 5.77 15.41 -12.47
CA ILE A 385 7.18 15.44 -12.86
C ILE A 385 7.28 15.83 -14.34
N GLY A 386 7.84 17.00 -14.63
CA GLY A 386 8.00 17.46 -16.01
C GLY A 386 9.02 16.65 -16.82
N ASN A 387 8.95 16.75 -18.15
CA ASN A 387 9.76 15.98 -19.09
C ASN A 387 11.27 16.15 -18.87
N LYS A 388 12.05 15.13 -19.24
CA LYS A 388 13.52 15.13 -19.19
C LYS A 388 14.08 15.37 -17.78
N SER A 389 13.32 15.01 -16.76
CA SER A 389 13.71 15.11 -15.35
C SER A 389 14.28 13.81 -14.84
N ALA A 390 14.93 13.85 -13.68
CA ALA A 390 15.37 12.63 -13.01
C ALA A 390 15.25 12.75 -11.48
N VAL A 391 14.87 11.65 -10.84
CA VAL A 391 14.78 11.52 -9.39
C VAL A 391 15.83 10.53 -8.92
N GLY A 392 16.71 10.97 -8.02
CA GLY A 392 17.83 10.18 -7.54
C GLY A 392 17.43 8.97 -6.70
N GLN A 393 18.43 8.15 -6.38
CA GLN A 393 18.26 6.97 -5.56
C GLN A 393 17.77 7.34 -4.15
N ARG A 394 16.84 6.56 -3.59
CA ARG A 394 16.27 6.76 -2.25
C ARG A 394 15.79 8.21 -2.05
N SER A 395 15.15 8.78 -3.07
CA SER A 395 14.59 10.11 -3.02
C SER A 395 13.07 10.04 -3.14
N ALA A 396 12.38 11.02 -2.59
CA ALA A 396 10.93 11.12 -2.72
C ALA A 396 10.54 12.47 -3.32
N VAL A 397 9.57 12.45 -4.23
CA VAL A 397 8.82 13.64 -4.66
C VAL A 397 7.38 13.44 -4.22
N PHE A 398 6.95 14.27 -3.27
CA PHE A 398 5.66 14.14 -2.61
C PHE A 398 4.87 15.44 -2.69
N ASN A 399 3.59 15.36 -3.04
CA ASN A 399 2.70 16.53 -3.07
C ASN A 399 3.31 17.75 -3.81
N SER A 400 3.93 17.51 -4.98
CA SER A 400 4.81 18.51 -5.61
C SER A 400 4.74 18.52 -7.14
N THR A 401 5.01 19.68 -7.72
CA THR A 401 5.17 19.87 -9.17
C THR A 401 6.61 20.25 -9.49
N LEU A 402 7.31 19.39 -10.23
CA LEU A 402 8.65 19.65 -10.75
C LEU A 402 8.56 20.09 -12.22
N PRO A 403 9.18 21.21 -12.60
CA PRO A 403 9.26 21.60 -14.00
C PRO A 403 10.12 20.62 -14.80
N SER A 404 9.99 20.64 -16.12
CA SER A 404 10.84 19.86 -17.02
C SER A 404 12.33 20.16 -16.80
N ARG A 405 13.18 19.15 -17.05
CA ARG A 405 14.64 19.22 -16.86
C ARG A 405 15.07 19.44 -15.41
N THR A 406 14.28 18.96 -14.47
CA THR A 406 14.63 19.02 -13.04
C THR A 406 15.38 17.77 -12.62
N TYR A 407 16.41 17.94 -11.78
CA TYR A 407 17.13 16.83 -11.17
C TYR A 407 17.00 16.88 -9.65
N ILE A 408 16.35 15.88 -9.07
CA ILE A 408 16.36 15.62 -7.63
C ILE A 408 17.55 14.70 -7.33
N ARG A 409 18.48 15.18 -6.50
CA ARG A 409 19.65 14.39 -6.09
C ARG A 409 19.22 13.16 -5.28
N SER A 410 20.10 12.16 -5.20
CA SER A 410 19.89 10.98 -4.35
C SER A 410 19.75 11.37 -2.87
N ARG A 411 18.93 10.61 -2.13
CA ARG A 411 18.66 10.80 -0.69
C ARG A 411 18.03 12.16 -0.36
N VAL A 412 17.16 12.66 -1.24
CA VAL A 412 16.43 13.91 -1.03
C VAL A 412 14.93 13.64 -0.95
N ILE A 413 14.29 14.17 0.09
CA ILE A 413 12.85 14.34 0.15
C ILE A 413 12.55 15.74 -0.39
N TYR A 414 11.78 15.82 -1.48
CA TYR A 414 11.22 17.05 -2.02
C TYR A 414 9.70 16.98 -1.85
N ALA A 415 9.16 17.81 -0.96
CA ALA A 415 7.76 17.77 -0.58
C ALA A 415 7.11 19.16 -0.55
N ASP A 416 5.80 19.19 -0.81
CA ASP A 416 4.94 20.37 -0.74
C ASP A 416 5.48 21.55 -1.55
N ASN A 417 5.79 21.29 -2.83
CA ASN A 417 6.38 22.24 -3.78
C ASN A 417 7.69 22.89 -3.26
N GLY A 418 8.49 22.12 -2.53
CA GLY A 418 9.77 22.56 -1.99
C GLY A 418 9.67 23.28 -0.64
N SER A 419 8.47 23.37 -0.04
CA SER A 419 8.30 23.85 1.34
C SER A 419 9.02 22.93 2.34
N LEU A 420 9.13 21.64 2.01
CA LEU A 420 9.98 20.69 2.70
C LEU A 420 11.03 20.12 1.74
N ILE A 421 12.29 20.44 2.00
CA ILE A 421 13.43 19.77 1.39
C ILE A 421 14.29 19.20 2.51
N SER A 422 14.37 17.86 2.58
CA SER A 422 15.14 17.17 3.61
C SER A 422 15.97 16.03 3.03
N ARG A 423 16.87 15.47 3.84
CA ARG A 423 17.74 14.36 3.46
C ARG A 423 17.23 13.06 4.07
N VAL A 424 17.39 11.95 3.34
CA VAL A 424 17.27 10.60 3.91
C VAL A 424 18.53 10.29 4.73
N GLU A 425 18.34 10.02 6.02
CA GLU A 425 19.41 9.98 7.02
C GLU A 425 20.17 8.65 7.07
N TRP A 426 19.73 7.62 6.32
CA TRP A 426 20.28 6.26 6.38
C TRP A 426 20.51 5.63 4.98
#